data_AF-A0A958J0D6-F1
#
_entry.id   AF-A0A958J0D6-F1
#
_cell.length_a   1.000
_cell.length_b   1.000
_cell.length_c   1.000
_cell.angle_alpha   90.00
_cell.angle_beta   90.00
_cell.angle_gamma   90.00
#
_symmetry.space_group_name_H-M   'P 1'
#
loop_
_entity.id
_entity.type
_entity.pdbx_description
1 polymer ?
#
loop_
_entity_poly.entity_id
_entity_poly.type
_entity_poly.pdbx_seq_one_letter_code
_entity_poly.pdbx_strand_id
1 'polypeptide(L)'
;GGELPLIKYHPQSIIAVVYMGIVASALAFVLYYYLLKEMSAISVSSIIYITPVVAILIGWVMLNESITPQIITGMLVTFVGIFVSQMKEYQKYLSRKTVQKYN
;
A
#
# COMPACT_ATOMS: atom_id res chain seq x y z
N GLY A 1 4.98 -42.52 11.15
CA GLY A 1 3.63 -41.99 11.34
C GLY A 1 3.61 -40.56 10.89
N GLY A 2 3.46 -40.32 9.58
CA GLY A 2 3.35 -38.99 9.00
C GLY A 2 1.91 -38.77 8.58
N GLU A 3 1.15 -38.05 9.40
CA GLU A 3 -0.15 -37.55 8.98
C GLU A 3 0.11 -36.31 8.12
N LEU A 4 0.07 -36.49 6.80
CA LEU A 4 0.13 -35.38 5.86
C LEU A 4 -1.11 -34.50 6.11
N PRO A 5 -0.97 -33.19 6.39
CA PRO A 5 -2.11 -32.31 6.59
C PRO A 5 -2.91 -32.28 5.29
N LEU A 6 -4.10 -32.89 5.29
CA LEU A 6 -4.98 -32.87 4.13
C LEU A 6 -5.45 -31.44 3.93
N ILE A 7 -4.86 -30.75 2.95
CA ILE A 7 -5.28 -29.43 2.50
C ILE A 7 -6.71 -29.58 1.96
N LYS A 8 -7.70 -29.33 2.83
CA LYS A 8 -9.10 -29.23 2.43
C LYS A 8 -9.26 -27.91 1.69
N TYR A 9 -9.18 -27.96 0.36
CA TYR A 9 -9.50 -26.83 -0.50
C TYR A 9 -10.98 -26.46 -0.31
N HIS A 10 -11.25 -25.39 0.44
CA HIS A 10 -12.59 -24.85 0.55
C HIS A 10 -12.88 -24.02 -0.71
N PRO A 11 -13.98 -24.27 -1.46
CA PRO A 11 -14.33 -23.50 -2.65
C PRO A 11 -14.38 -21.98 -2.41
N GLN A 12 -14.73 -21.60 -1.18
CA GLN A 12 -14.73 -20.22 -0.71
C GLN A 12 -13.34 -19.55 -0.76
N SER A 13 -12.26 -20.31 -0.51
CA SER A 13 -10.89 -19.78 -0.57
C SER A 13 -10.48 -19.43 -2.00
N ILE A 14 -10.87 -20.27 -2.97
CA ILE A 14 -10.61 -20.02 -4.39
C ILE A 14 -11.34 -18.77 -4.85
N ILE A 15 -12.62 -18.62 -4.47
CA ILE A 15 -13.42 -17.43 -4.78
C ILE A 15 -12.81 -16.18 -4.14
N ALA A 16 -12.35 -16.25 -2.90
CA ALA A 16 -11.70 -15.13 -2.21
C ALA A 16 -10.41 -14.69 -2.92
N VAL A 17 -9.57 -15.64 -3.34
CA VAL A 17 -8.32 -15.34 -4.08
C VAL A 17 -8.62 -14.73 -5.45
N VAL A 18 -9.58 -15.27 -6.19
CA VAL A 18 -10.00 -14.72 -7.49
C VAL A 18 -10.58 -13.32 -7.33
N TYR A 19 -11.39 -13.10 -6.29
CA TYR A 19 -11.94 -11.78 -5.97
C TYR A 19 -10.84 -10.76 -5.63
N MET A 20 -9.87 -11.12 -4.78
CA MET A 20 -8.73 -10.24 -4.49
C MET A 20 -7.87 -9.99 -5.73
N GLY A 21 -7.63 -10.99 -6.56
CA GLY A 21 -6.87 -10.84 -7.80
C GLY A 21 -7.54 -9.88 -8.78
N ILE A 22 -8.83 -10.09 -9.06
CA ILE A 22 -9.53 -9.32 -10.09
C ILE A 22 -10.00 -7.97 -9.53
N VAL A 23 -10.73 -7.97 -8.42
CA VAL A 23 -11.36 -6.75 -7.90
C VAL A 23 -10.34 -5.87 -7.19
N ALA A 24 -9.53 -6.42 -6.29
CA ALA A 24 -8.58 -5.57 -5.56
C ALA A 24 -7.42 -5.08 -6.45
N SER A 25 -7.00 -5.86 -7.45
CA SER A 25 -5.89 -5.43 -8.34
C SER A 25 -6.37 -4.74 -9.60
N ALA A 26 -7.24 -5.34 -10.41
CA ALA A 26 -7.60 -4.76 -11.71
C ALA A 26 -8.38 -3.45 -11.54
N LEU A 27 -9.32 -3.37 -10.60
CA LEU A 27 -10.03 -2.11 -10.31
C LEU A 27 -9.09 -1.05 -9.75
N ALA A 28 -8.19 -1.41 -8.83
CA ALA A 28 -7.22 -0.49 -8.27
C ALA A 28 -6.27 0.06 -9.34
N PHE A 29 -5.81 -0.78 -10.27
CA PHE A 29 -4.97 -0.33 -11.38
C PHE A 29 -5.73 0.59 -12.35
N VAL A 30 -6.98 0.27 -12.69
CA VAL A 30 -7.79 1.15 -13.54
C VAL A 30 -7.98 2.51 -12.88
N LEU A 31 -8.30 2.54 -11.59
CA LEU A 31 -8.45 3.77 -10.82
C LEU A 31 -7.14 4.55 -10.71
N TYR A 32 -6.02 3.84 -10.49
CA TYR A 32 -4.68 4.42 -10.46
C TYR A 32 -4.31 5.06 -11.80
N TYR A 33 -4.52 4.37 -12.92
CA TYR A 33 -4.27 4.92 -14.25
C TYR A 33 -5.21 6.08 -14.59
N TYR A 34 -6.46 6.03 -14.13
CA TYR A 34 -7.39 7.14 -14.27
C TYR A 34 -6.90 8.38 -13.52
N LEU A 35 -6.50 8.22 -12.26
CA LEU A 35 -5.94 9.31 -11.44
C LEU A 35 -4.64 9.87 -12.02
N LEU A 36 -3.76 9.01 -12.54
CA LEU A 36 -2.53 9.43 -13.22
C LEU A 36 -2.81 10.29 -14.46
N LYS A 37 -3.97 10.12 -15.10
CA LYS A 37 -4.35 10.87 -16.30
C LYS A 37 -4.81 12.30 -15.98
N GLU A 38 -5.34 12.54 -14.79
CA GLU A 38 -5.85 13.85 -14.36
C GLU A 38 -4.91 14.61 -13.42
N MET A 39 -3.90 13.98 -12.82
CA MET A 39 -3.14 14.58 -11.73
C MET A 39 -1.65 14.84 -12.01
N SER A 40 -1.19 16.06 -11.69
CA SER A 40 0.23 16.46 -11.74
C SER A 40 1.02 15.91 -10.54
N ALA A 41 2.36 15.90 -10.62
CA ALA A 41 3.31 15.27 -9.68
C ALA A 41 3.07 15.54 -8.17
N ILE A 42 2.35 16.60 -7.82
CA ILE A 42 1.98 16.96 -6.45
C ILE A 42 0.96 15.97 -5.86
N SER A 43 -0.03 15.52 -6.63
CA SER A 43 -1.06 14.60 -6.12
C SER A 43 -0.55 13.17 -5.97
N VAL A 44 0.39 12.73 -6.81
CA VAL A 44 1.01 11.38 -6.69
C VAL A 44 1.70 11.24 -5.34
N SER A 45 2.39 12.31 -4.91
CA SER A 45 3.01 12.38 -3.58
C SER A 45 1.96 12.29 -2.47
N SER A 46 0.85 13.04 -2.59
CA SER A 46 -0.28 13.01 -1.64
C SER A 46 -0.93 11.63 -1.52
N ILE A 47 -1.09 10.91 -2.63
CA ILE A 47 -1.67 9.56 -2.65
C ILE A 47 -0.81 8.57 -1.85
N ILE A 48 0.52 8.65 -1.98
CA ILE A 48 1.45 7.77 -1.24
C ILE A 48 1.33 7.98 0.28
N TYR A 49 1.08 9.22 0.73
CA TYR A 49 0.89 9.52 2.16
C TYR A 49 -0.45 9.02 2.71
N ILE A 50 -1.52 9.11 1.93
CA ILE A 50 -2.86 8.73 2.40
C ILE A 50 -3.11 7.23 2.31
N THR A 51 -2.47 6.54 1.36
CA THR A 51 -2.58 5.08 1.15
C THR A 51 -2.42 4.25 2.44
N PRO A 52 -1.34 4.38 3.23
CA PRO A 52 -1.17 3.59 4.45
C PRO A 52 -2.24 3.89 5.51
N VAL A 53 -2.66 5.16 5.62
CA VAL A 53 -3.71 5.58 6.56
C VAL A 53 -5.05 4.94 6.19
N VAL A 54 -5.41 5.01 4.90
CA VAL A 54 -6.64 4.42 4.37
C VAL A 54 -6.61 2.90 4.49
N ALA A 55 -5.48 2.25 4.22
CA ALA A 55 -5.32 0.80 4.38
C ALA A 55 -5.58 0.35 5.82
N ILE A 56 -5.05 1.08 6.81
CA ILE A 56 -5.28 0.78 8.24
C ILE A 56 -6.75 1.00 8.62
N LEU A 57 -7.36 2.09 8.16
CA LEU A 57 -8.77 2.38 8.44
C LEU A 57 -9.70 1.30 7.87
N ILE A 58 -9.48 0.90 6.61
CA ILE A 58 -10.27 -0.16 5.97
C ILE A 58 -10.03 -1.50 6.67
N GLY A 59 -8.78 -1.83 7.01
CA GLY A 59 -8.45 -3.04 7.77
C GLY A 59 -9.15 -3.08 9.13
N TRP A 60 -9.14 -1.98 9.87
CA TRP A 60 -9.82 -1.89 11.16
C TRP A 60 -11.34 -2.08 11.02
N VAL A 61 -11.98 -1.41 10.06
CA VAL A 61 -13.43 -1.43 9.87
C VAL A 61 -13.94 -2.73 9.25
N MET A 62 -13.26 -3.27 8.22
CA MET A 62 -13.74 -4.45 7.51
C MET A 62 -13.30 -5.77 8.13
N LEU A 63 -12.10 -5.81 8.73
CA LEU A 63 -11.57 -7.03 9.34
C LEU A 63 -11.96 -7.17 10.83
N ASN A 64 -12.56 -6.12 11.40
CA ASN A 64 -13.03 -6.07 12.79
C ASN A 64 -11.93 -6.47 13.79
N GLU A 65 -10.67 -6.20 13.45
CA GLU A 65 -9.49 -6.56 14.24
C GLU A 65 -9.47 -5.75 15.54
N SER A 66 -9.36 -6.46 16.66
CA SER A 66 -9.01 -5.82 17.93
C SER A 66 -7.61 -5.25 17.80
N ILE A 67 -7.44 -3.94 18.03
CA ILE A 67 -6.14 -3.28 17.93
C ILE A 67 -5.21 -3.84 19.00
N THR A 68 -4.41 -4.82 18.60
CA THR A 68 -3.41 -5.45 19.46
C THR A 68 -2.11 -4.63 19.45
N PRO A 69 -1.25 -4.78 20.47
CA PRO A 69 0.05 -4.14 20.50
C PRO A 69 0.89 -4.42 19.24
N GLN A 70 0.74 -5.61 18.63
CA GLN A 70 1.42 -5.94 17.38
C GLN A 70 1.01 -5.03 16.22
N ILE A 71 -0.28 -4.74 16.06
CA ILE A 71 -0.79 -3.84 15.01
C ILE A 71 -0.22 -2.43 15.20
N ILE A 72 -0.16 -1.95 16.44
CA ILE A 72 0.41 -0.64 16.77
C ILE A 72 1.90 -0.59 16.38
N THR A 73 2.67 -1.63 16.70
CA THR A 73 4.08 -1.69 16.31
C THR A 73 4.27 -1.77 14.79
N GLY A 74 3.46 -2.55 14.07
CA GLY A 74 3.53 -2.63 12.61
C GLY A 74 3.17 -1.30 11.93
N MET A 75 2.19 -0.59 12.49
CA MET A 75 1.80 0.75 12.06
C MET A 75 2.95 1.75 12.25
N LEU A 76 3.58 1.79 13.44
CA LEU A 76 4.74 2.65 13.69
C LEU A 76 5.89 2.36 12.73
N VAL A 77 6.22 1.08 12.50
CA VAL A 77 7.28 0.69 11.56
C VAL A 77 6.97 1.16 10.14
N THR A 78 5.71 1.01 9.69
CA THR A 78 5.27 1.46 8.37
C THR A 78 5.41 2.97 8.22
N PHE A 79 4.93 3.74 9.21
CA PHE A 79 5.07 5.20 9.22
C PHE A 79 6.53 5.66 9.17
N VAL A 80 7.40 5.04 9.97
CA VAL A 80 8.84 5.35 9.98
C VAL A 80 9.47 5.02 8.62
N GLY A 81 9.15 3.87 8.04
CA GLY A 81 9.63 3.47 6.71
C GLY A 81 9.28 4.48 5.62
N ILE A 82 8.02 4.95 5.61
CA ILE A 82 7.55 5.98 4.66
C ILE A 82 8.30 7.29 4.87
N PHE A 83 8.42 7.75 6.12
CA PHE A 83 9.11 8.99 6.46
C PHE A 83 10.57 8.98 5.98
N VAL A 84 11.28 7.88 6.22
CA VAL A 84 12.67 7.70 5.77
C VAL A 84 12.79 7.61 4.24
N SER A 85 11.84 6.93 3.57
CA SER A 85 11.82 6.83 2.11
C SER A 85 11.69 8.21 1.46
N GLN A 86 10.81 9.07 1.99
CA GLN A 86 10.56 10.40 1.45
C GLN A 86 11.72 11.36 1.68
N MET A 87 12.43 11.25 2.82
CA MET A 87 13.65 12.04 3.04
C MET A 87 14.69 11.81 1.94
N LYS A 88 14.79 10.59 1.42
CA LYS A 88 15.71 10.25 0.31
C LYS A 88 15.26 10.84 -1.02
N GLU A 89 13.95 10.82 -1.31
CA GLU A 89 13.42 11.43 -2.54
C GLU A 89 13.51 12.96 -2.54
N TYR A 90 13.24 13.60 -1.40
CA TYR A 90 13.36 15.06 -1.26
C TYR A 90 14.80 15.54 -1.51
N GLN A 91 15.78 14.83 -0.96
CA GLN A 91 17.21 15.06 -1.23
C GLN A 91 17.53 14.93 -2.73
N LYS A 92 17.01 13.90 -3.40
CA LYS A 92 17.25 13.65 -4.82
C LYS A 92 16.58 14.69 -5.74
N TYR A 93 15.40 15.20 -5.37
CA TYR A 93 14.74 16.30 -6.07
C TYR A 93 15.57 17.58 -6.00
N LEU A 94 16.08 17.94 -4.81
CA LEU A 94 16.90 19.13 -4.62
C LEU A 94 18.25 19.03 -5.36
N SER A 95 18.93 17.88 -5.32
CA SER A 95 20.18 17.68 -6.09
C SER A 95 19.99 17.82 -7.61
N ARG A 96 18.86 17.36 -8.17
CA ARG A 96 18.58 17.52 -9.61
C ARG A 96 18.33 18.98 -10.00
N LYS A 97 17.64 19.74 -9.16
CA LYS A 97 17.33 21.15 -9.42
C LYS A 97 18.57 22.05 -9.33
N THR A 98 19.53 21.71 -8.47
CA THR A 98 20.80 22.43 -8.34
C THR A 98 21.73 22.21 -9.53
N VAL A 99 21.82 20.98 -10.06
CA VAL A 99 22.65 20.65 -11.23
C VAL A 99 22.09 21.27 -12.51
N GLN A 100 20.76 21.35 -12.66
CA GLN A 100 20.12 21.92 -13.85
C GLN A 100 20.11 23.45 -13.88
N LYS A 101 20.30 24.13 -12.75
CA LYS A 101 20.37 25.61 -12.66
C LYS A 101 21.77 26.16 -12.97
N TYR A 102 22.77 25.29 -13.09
CA TYR A 102 24.18 25.65 -13.32
C TYR A 102 24.71 25.22 -14.71
N ASN A 103 23.83 24.76 -15.61
CA ASN A 103 24.06 24.53 -17.04
C ASN A 103 23.15 25.46 -17.84
#